data_AF-A0A967WCT5-F1
#
_entry.id   AF-A0A967WCT5-F1
#
_cell.length_a   1.000
_cell.length_b   1.000
_cell.length_c   1.000
_cell.angle_alpha   90.00
_cell.angle_beta   90.00
_cell.angle_gamma   90.00
#
_symmetry.space_group_name_H-M   'P 1'
#
loop_
_entity.id
_entity.type
_entity.pdbx_description
1 polymer ?
#
loop_
_entity_poly.entity_id
_entity_poly.type
_entity_poly.pdbx_seq_one_letter_code
_entity_poly.pdbx_strand_id
1 'polypeptide(L)'
;ITGKQVSLRRPGHHAPLDLNVGDLVEVVDDDLVLQGQVEPLRQVVGIDAEEARITLNAPPATARDDRAKHPLLRRWDHAADPAAPHGLHLDEPSGSAKVWAGDGSSHGHSTWHLEDGVHVEFCQPGDSDF
;
A
#
# COMPACT_ATOMS: atom_id res chain seq x y z
N ILE A 1 -11.07 -14.16 -8.01
CA ILE A 1 -11.16 -14.15 -6.53
C ILE A 1 -12.18 -15.21 -6.12
N THR A 2 -11.82 -16.14 -5.23
CA THR A 2 -12.70 -17.24 -4.82
C THR A 2 -12.67 -17.41 -3.31
N GLY A 3 -13.75 -16.99 -2.63
CA GLY A 3 -13.83 -17.03 -1.17
C GLY A 3 -12.70 -16.22 -0.53
N LYS A 4 -11.82 -16.89 0.23
CA LYS A 4 -10.64 -16.26 0.87
C LYS A 4 -9.41 -16.19 -0.05
N GLN A 5 -9.47 -16.80 -1.23
CA GLN A 5 -8.32 -16.89 -2.12
C GLN A 5 -8.35 -15.80 -3.19
N VAL A 6 -7.21 -15.14 -3.35
CA VAL A 6 -6.98 -14.16 -4.42
C VAL A 6 -5.80 -14.66 -5.24
N SER A 7 -5.97 -14.69 -6.56
CA SER A 7 -4.90 -15.03 -7.50
C SER A 7 -4.40 -13.75 -8.16
N LEU A 8 -3.10 -13.52 -8.09
CA LEU A 8 -2.44 -12.34 -8.62
C LEU A 8 -1.85 -12.64 -10.00
N ARG A 9 -1.82 -11.63 -10.85
CA ARG A 9 -1.06 -11.72 -12.10
C ARG A 9 0.42 -11.57 -11.77
N ARG A 10 1.26 -12.54 -12.14
CA ARG A 10 2.70 -12.46 -11.87
C ARG A 10 3.37 -11.32 -12.67
N PRO A 11 4.15 -10.46 -12.00
CA PRO A 11 5.09 -9.58 -12.68
C PRO A 11 6.33 -10.40 -13.13
N GLY A 12 6.31 -10.92 -14.36
CA GLY A 12 7.45 -11.68 -14.91
C GLY A 12 7.76 -12.99 -14.20
N HIS A 13 8.74 -13.74 -14.72
CA HIS A 13 9.02 -15.12 -14.29
C HIS A 13 9.78 -15.21 -12.95
N HIS A 14 10.30 -14.10 -12.40
CA HIS A 14 11.23 -14.13 -11.27
C HIS A 14 11.07 -13.02 -10.23
N ALA A 15 10.04 -12.18 -10.30
CA ALA A 15 9.83 -11.19 -9.25
C ALA A 15 9.04 -11.84 -8.09
N PRO A 16 9.55 -11.79 -6.85
CA PRO A 16 8.75 -12.16 -5.69
C PRO A 16 7.54 -11.24 -5.59
N LEU A 17 6.44 -11.75 -5.04
CA LEU A 17 5.35 -10.90 -4.59
C LEU A 17 5.91 -10.07 -3.42
N ASP A 18 5.90 -8.75 -3.53
CA ASP A 18 6.21 -7.84 -2.42
C ASP A 18 5.03 -7.85 -1.43
N LEU A 19 4.84 -8.98 -0.76
CA LEU A 19 3.77 -9.27 0.19
C LEU A 19 4.21 -10.37 1.16
N ASN A 20 3.94 -10.21 2.45
CA ASN A 20 4.24 -11.20 3.48
C ASN A 20 2.96 -11.69 4.18
N VAL A 21 3.07 -12.83 4.87
CA VAL A 21 2.02 -13.27 5.81
C VAL A 21 2.00 -12.29 6.98
N GLY A 22 0.81 -11.82 7.33
CA GLY A 22 0.62 -10.76 8.31
C GLY A 22 0.19 -9.44 7.68
N ASP A 23 0.48 -9.24 6.37
CA ASP A 23 0.23 -7.97 5.70
C ASP A 23 -1.25 -7.60 5.68
N LEU A 24 -1.54 -6.31 5.79
CA LEU A 24 -2.87 -5.74 5.68
C LEU A 24 -3.10 -5.28 4.24
N VAL A 25 -4.14 -5.83 3.64
CA VAL A 25 -4.49 -5.59 2.24
C VAL A 25 -5.95 -5.23 2.10
N GLU A 26 -6.24 -4.47 1.06
CA GLU A 26 -7.57 -4.17 0.58
C GLU A 26 -7.71 -4.69 -0.84
N VAL A 27 -8.85 -5.33 -1.13
CA VAL A 27 -9.19 -5.71 -2.50
C VAL A 27 -10.08 -4.62 -3.05
N VAL A 28 -9.65 -3.98 -4.13
CA VAL A 28 -10.39 -2.90 -4.79
C VAL A 28 -10.54 -3.20 -6.27
N ASP A 29 -11.49 -2.54 -6.92
CA ASP A 29 -11.70 -2.54 -8.36
C ASP A 29 -12.05 -1.12 -8.82
N ASP A 30 -12.22 -0.92 -10.13
CA ASP A 30 -12.51 0.39 -10.71
C ASP A 30 -13.76 1.04 -10.10
N ASP A 31 -14.81 0.28 -9.81
CA ASP A 31 -16.06 0.84 -9.28
C ASP A 31 -15.85 1.32 -7.84
N LEU A 32 -15.19 0.52 -7.00
CA LEU A 32 -14.87 0.88 -5.63
C LEU A 32 -13.99 2.14 -5.57
N VAL A 33 -12.95 2.19 -6.41
CA VAL A 33 -12.02 3.33 -6.47
C VAL A 33 -12.74 4.59 -6.95
N LEU A 34 -13.50 4.52 -8.05
CA LEU A 34 -14.17 5.69 -8.63
C LEU A 34 -15.32 6.22 -7.76
N GLN A 35 -15.95 5.37 -6.96
CA GLN A 35 -17.01 5.77 -6.03
C GLN A 35 -16.48 6.20 -4.66
N GLY A 36 -15.16 6.08 -4.42
CA GLY A 36 -14.57 6.35 -3.11
C GLY A 36 -15.08 5.41 -2.02
N GLN A 37 -15.51 4.20 -2.39
CA GLN A 37 -15.97 3.18 -1.45
C GLN A 37 -14.76 2.44 -0.90
N VAL A 38 -14.75 2.24 0.41
CA VAL A 38 -13.70 1.51 1.12
C VAL A 38 -14.21 0.15 1.56
N GLU A 39 -13.36 -0.85 1.45
CA GLU A 39 -13.63 -2.20 1.90
C GLU A 39 -12.89 -2.49 3.22
N PRO A 40 -13.42 -3.38 4.08
CA PRO A 40 -12.71 -3.76 5.28
C PRO A 40 -11.35 -4.39 4.96
N LEU A 41 -10.30 -3.92 5.64
CA LEU A 41 -8.97 -4.51 5.51
C LEU A 41 -8.98 -6.01 5.83
N ARG A 42 -8.17 -6.73 5.07
CA ARG A 42 -7.96 -8.17 5.20
C ARG A 42 -6.50 -8.42 5.54
N GLN A 43 -6.28 -9.41 6.38
CA GLN A 43 -4.94 -9.85 6.70
C GLN A 43 -4.56 -11.03 5.82
N VAL A 44 -3.36 -11.02 5.26
CA VAL A 44 -2.78 -12.16 4.55
C VAL A 44 -2.41 -13.23 5.56
N VAL A 45 -2.96 -14.43 5.41
CA VAL A 45 -2.70 -15.58 6.29
C VAL A 45 -1.94 -16.72 5.59
N GLY A 46 -1.70 -16.60 4.29
CA GLY A 46 -0.92 -17.57 3.53
C GLY A 46 -0.57 -17.07 2.13
N ILE A 47 0.60 -17.45 1.64
CA ILE A 47 1.09 -17.10 0.30
C ILE A 47 1.64 -18.37 -0.36
N ASP A 48 1.19 -18.61 -1.58
CA ASP A 48 1.74 -19.57 -2.52
C ASP A 48 2.37 -18.79 -3.68
N ALA A 49 3.70 -18.62 -3.61
CA ALA A 49 4.45 -17.86 -4.61
C ALA A 49 4.52 -18.60 -5.97
N GLU A 50 4.48 -19.93 -5.95
CA GLU A 50 4.51 -20.79 -7.13
C GLU A 50 3.23 -20.73 -7.95
N GLU A 51 2.10 -20.38 -7.32
CA GLU A 51 0.81 -20.17 -8.00
C GLU A 51 0.37 -18.70 -8.00
N ALA A 52 1.19 -17.80 -7.44
CA ALA A 52 0.85 -16.40 -7.18
C ALA A 52 -0.52 -16.24 -6.52
N ARG A 53 -0.79 -17.08 -5.52
CA ARG A 53 -2.06 -17.14 -4.80
C ARG A 53 -1.87 -16.74 -3.36
N ILE A 54 -2.77 -15.90 -2.87
CA ILE A 54 -2.79 -15.47 -1.48
C ILE A 54 -4.07 -15.95 -0.80
N THR A 55 -3.98 -16.21 0.50
CA THR A 55 -5.12 -16.56 1.34
C THR A 55 -5.33 -15.46 2.37
N LEU A 56 -6.54 -14.94 2.43
CA LEU A 56 -6.96 -13.90 3.37
C LEU A 56 -7.62 -14.49 4.61
N ASN A 57 -7.59 -13.76 5.73
CA ASN A 57 -8.26 -14.16 6.97
C ASN A 57 -9.79 -14.29 6.79
N ALA A 58 -10.39 -13.44 5.95
CA ALA A 58 -11.80 -13.45 5.58
C ALA A 58 -11.99 -13.11 4.08
N PRO A 59 -13.10 -13.52 3.45
CA PRO A 59 -13.40 -13.13 2.08
C PRO A 59 -13.51 -11.60 1.91
N PRO A 60 -13.18 -11.05 0.73
CA PRO A 60 -13.53 -9.66 0.38
C PRO A 60 -15.05 -9.45 0.48
N ALA A 61 -15.51 -8.27 0.90
CA ALA A 61 -16.94 -8.07 1.17
C ALA A 61 -17.74 -7.83 -0.11
N THR A 62 -17.20 -7.06 -1.06
CA THR A 62 -17.87 -6.77 -2.33
C THR A 62 -17.07 -7.09 -3.59
N ALA A 63 -15.73 -7.09 -3.53
CA ALA A 63 -14.90 -7.27 -4.73
C ALA A 63 -15.22 -8.58 -5.46
N ARG A 64 -15.68 -8.45 -6.70
CA ARG A 64 -16.10 -9.57 -7.56
C ARG A 64 -14.94 -10.01 -8.45
N ASP A 65 -14.99 -11.26 -8.90
CA ASP A 65 -14.08 -11.78 -9.92
C ASP A 65 -14.43 -11.28 -11.33
N ASP A 66 -14.73 -9.98 -11.46
CA ASP A 66 -14.98 -9.35 -12.76
C ASP A 66 -13.69 -8.70 -13.26
N ARG A 67 -13.00 -9.41 -14.16
CA ARG A 67 -11.73 -8.96 -14.72
C ARG A 67 -11.86 -7.66 -15.52
N ALA A 68 -13.04 -7.30 -16.02
CA ALA A 68 -13.26 -6.05 -16.75
C ALA A 68 -13.22 -4.81 -15.84
N LYS A 69 -13.34 -5.01 -14.52
CA LYS A 69 -13.26 -3.96 -13.49
C LYS A 69 -11.87 -3.80 -12.89
N HIS A 70 -10.87 -4.47 -13.46
CA HIS A 70 -9.46 -4.39 -13.03
C HIS A 70 -9.26 -4.57 -11.51
N PRO A 71 -9.73 -5.67 -10.92
CA PRO A 71 -9.51 -5.92 -9.50
C PRO A 71 -8.02 -5.96 -9.19
N LEU A 72 -7.63 -5.26 -8.13
CA LEU A 72 -6.26 -5.17 -7.64
C LEU A 72 -6.21 -5.35 -6.13
N LEU A 73 -5.03 -5.76 -5.66
CA LEU A 73 -4.74 -5.89 -4.24
C LEU A 73 -3.86 -4.73 -3.81
N ARG A 74 -4.37 -3.87 -2.94
CA ARG A 74 -3.64 -2.75 -2.36
C ARG A 74 -3.09 -3.15 -1.00
N ARG A 75 -1.78 -3.04 -0.79
CA ARG A 75 -1.15 -3.19 0.54
C ARG A 75 -1.28 -1.89 1.32
N TRP A 76 -1.63 -1.99 2.60
CA TRP A 76 -1.86 -0.86 3.50
C TRP A 76 -0.84 -0.79 4.63
N ASP A 77 -0.28 -1.93 5.06
CA ASP A 77 0.79 -1.93 6.04
C ASP A 77 2.13 -1.70 5.36
N HIS A 78 2.51 -0.44 5.30
CA HIS A 78 3.91 -0.09 5.04
C HIS A 78 4.70 -0.36 6.32
N ALA A 79 5.15 -1.60 6.53
CA ALA A 79 6.08 -1.89 7.61
C ALA A 79 7.40 -1.12 7.39
N ALA A 80 8.06 -0.72 8.49
CA ALA A 80 9.50 -0.43 8.45
C ALA A 80 10.22 -1.74 8.12
N ASP A 81 10.44 -2.00 6.84
CA ASP A 81 11.45 -2.97 6.47
C ASP A 81 12.73 -2.20 6.09
N PRO A 82 13.77 -2.22 6.96
CA PRO A 82 15.06 -1.60 6.62
C PRO A 82 15.75 -2.27 5.42
N ALA A 83 15.30 -3.45 4.99
CA ALA A 83 15.76 -4.11 3.78
C ALA A 83 14.88 -3.79 2.54
N ALA A 84 13.71 -3.18 2.71
CA ALA A 84 12.88 -2.76 1.58
C ALA A 84 13.42 -1.44 1.00
N PRO A 85 13.67 -1.35 -0.33
CA PRO A 85 14.23 -0.16 -0.98
C PRO A 85 13.35 1.10 -0.84
N HIS A 86 12.11 0.95 -0.36
CA HIS A 86 11.13 2.02 -0.15
C HIS A 86 10.42 1.91 1.23
N GLY A 87 11.07 1.30 2.22
CA GLY A 87 10.50 1.15 3.57
C GLY A 87 10.29 2.49 4.30
N LEU A 88 9.24 2.57 5.13
CA LEU A 88 9.02 3.74 5.99
C LEU A 88 10.06 3.75 7.12
N HIS A 89 10.71 4.90 7.33
CA HIS A 89 11.50 5.11 8.55
C HIS A 89 10.51 5.33 9.70
N LEU A 90 10.42 4.40 10.65
CA LEU A 90 9.56 4.56 11.82
C LEU A 90 10.34 5.16 13.00
N ASP A 91 9.63 5.89 13.84
CA ASP A 91 10.12 6.37 15.14
C ASP A 91 9.88 5.33 16.21
N GLU A 92 10.95 4.70 16.69
CA GLU A 92 10.93 3.88 17.90
C GLU A 92 10.84 4.82 19.12
N PRO A 93 9.87 4.67 20.05
CA PRO A 93 9.01 3.50 20.28
C PRO A 93 7.57 3.64 19.74
N SER A 94 7.24 4.75 19.06
CA SER A 94 5.86 5.08 18.69
C SER A 94 5.34 4.28 17.49
N GLY A 95 6.24 3.75 16.66
CA GLY A 95 5.88 3.10 15.39
C GLY A 95 5.30 4.07 14.35
N SER A 96 5.45 5.38 14.56
CA SER A 96 4.97 6.40 13.61
C SER A 96 5.99 6.63 12.50
N ALA A 97 5.53 6.91 11.28
CA ALA A 97 6.43 7.28 10.19
C ALA A 97 7.14 8.61 10.51
N LYS A 98 8.47 8.60 10.42
CA LYS A 98 9.30 9.79 10.49
C LYS A 98 9.09 10.59 9.22
N VAL A 99 8.72 11.84 9.42
CA VAL A 99 8.63 12.85 8.38
C VAL A 99 9.65 13.92 8.71
N TRP A 100 10.48 14.28 7.74
CA TRP A 100 11.39 15.42 7.88
C TRP A 100 10.66 16.68 7.44
N ALA A 101 10.48 17.61 8.38
CA ALA A 101 9.96 18.93 8.02
C ALA A 101 11.05 19.75 7.32
N GLY A 102 10.71 20.36 6.18
CA GLY A 102 11.53 21.34 5.49
C GLY A 102 11.46 22.70 6.18
N ASP A 103 12.46 23.54 5.93
CA ASP A 103 12.54 24.94 6.37
C ASP A 103 12.01 25.92 5.31
N GLY A 104 11.20 25.43 4.36
CA GLY A 104 10.67 26.21 3.23
C GLY A 104 11.73 26.63 2.20
N SER A 105 13.01 26.30 2.41
CA SER A 105 14.09 26.55 1.48
C SER A 105 14.35 25.26 0.71
N SER A 106 13.75 25.14 -0.47
CA SER A 106 13.76 23.91 -1.27
C SER A 106 15.15 23.25 -1.34
N HIS A 107 15.11 21.91 -1.49
CA HIS A 107 16.19 20.92 -1.68
C HIS A 107 16.55 20.08 -0.42
N GLY A 108 15.61 19.23 0.03
CA GLY A 108 15.85 18.22 1.06
C GLY A 108 14.85 17.05 1.05
N HIS A 109 15.01 16.10 1.97
CA HIS A 109 14.14 14.91 2.17
C HIS A 109 12.71 15.24 2.66
N SER A 110 12.32 16.52 2.66
CA SER A 110 11.04 17.03 3.20
C SER A 110 9.88 17.06 2.19
N THR A 111 10.18 16.88 0.90
CA THR A 111 9.19 16.87 -0.17
C THR A 111 8.96 15.45 -0.67
N TRP A 112 7.70 15.00 -0.62
CA TRP A 112 7.26 13.79 -1.28
C TRP A 112 6.77 14.13 -2.69
N HIS A 113 7.36 13.47 -3.68
CA HIS A 113 6.98 13.56 -5.07
C HIS A 113 6.01 12.42 -5.37
N LEU A 114 4.76 12.77 -5.69
CA LEU A 114 3.72 11.80 -6.05
C LEU A 114 3.69 11.64 -7.59
N GLU A 115 3.25 10.47 -8.04
CA GLU A 115 3.31 10.06 -9.46
C GLU A 115 2.43 10.92 -10.40
N ASP A 116 1.51 11.72 -9.84
CA ASP A 116 0.58 12.61 -10.55
C ASP A 116 1.11 14.04 -10.72
N GLY A 117 2.37 14.31 -10.34
CA GLY A 117 2.95 15.64 -10.36
C GLY A 117 2.52 16.50 -9.17
N VAL A 118 1.88 15.92 -8.16
CA VAL A 118 1.63 16.56 -6.87
C VAL A 118 2.87 16.43 -6.00
N HIS A 119 3.18 17.51 -5.28
CA HIS A 119 4.27 17.55 -4.31
C HIS A 119 3.68 17.86 -2.94
N VAL A 120 4.02 17.05 -1.94
CA VAL A 120 3.66 17.30 -0.54
C VAL A 120 4.93 17.68 0.20
N GLU A 121 5.01 18.91 0.65
CA GLU A 121 6.04 19.36 1.57
C GLU A 121 5.48 19.42 2.99
N PHE A 122 6.19 18.84 3.93
CA PHE A 122 5.88 18.98 5.35
C PHE A 122 6.70 20.14 5.92
N CYS A 123 6.04 21.18 6.42
CA CYS A 123 6.70 22.33 7.05
C CYS A 123 6.59 22.27 8.57
N GLN A 124 7.54 22.88 9.30
CA GLN A 124 7.35 23.08 10.73
C GLN A 124 6.14 23.98 10.99
N PRO A 125 5.35 23.72 12.04
CA PRO A 125 4.25 24.59 12.41
C PRO A 125 4.80 25.98 12.79
N GLY A 126 4.55 26.97 11.92
CA GLY A 126 5.05 28.35 12.07
C GLY A 126 5.81 28.89 10.85
N ASP A 127 6.23 28.03 9.92
CA ASP A 127 6.95 28.41 8.69
C ASP A 127 6.02 28.56 7.45
N SER A 128 4.71 28.69 7.64
CA SER A 128 3.78 28.88 6.53
C SER A 128 3.70 30.35 6.11
N ASP A 129 4.28 30.68 4.97
CA ASP A 129 4.00 31.92 4.20
C ASP A 129 2.67 31.79 3.39
N PHE A 130 1.60 31.34 4.04
CA PHE A 130 0.24 31.30 3.47
C PHE A 130 -0.76 32.03 4.36
#